data_AF-A3IV03-F1
#
_entry.id   AF-A3IV03-F1
#
_cell.length_a   1.000
_cell.length_b   1.000
_cell.length_c   1.000
_cell.angle_alpha   90.00
_cell.angle_beta   90.00
_cell.angle_gamma   90.00
#
_symmetry.space_group_name_H-M   'P 1'
#
loop_
_entity.id
_entity.type
_entity.pdbx_description
1 polymer ?
#
loop_
_entity_poly.entity_id
_entity_poly.type
_entity_poly.pdbx_seq_one_letter_code
_entity_poly.pdbx_strand_id
1 'polypeptide(L)' 'MLSNGYQEIYLFRFDEKIGNVFILAGDNIQIVIPPDGEWYFI' A
#
# COMPACT_ATOMS: atom_id res chain seq x y z
N MET A 1 -11.92 -7.31 22.54
CA MET A 1 -10.99 -6.20 22.22
C MET A 1 -11.13 -5.95 20.72
N LEU A 2 -11.82 -4.86 20.33
CA LEU A 2 -11.98 -4.50 18.92
C LEU A 2 -10.63 -3.95 18.44
N SER A 3 -9.83 -4.81 17.80
CA SER A 3 -8.67 -4.37 17.04
C SER A 3 -9.23 -3.66 15.80
N ASN A 4 -8.95 -2.37 15.66
CA ASN A 4 -9.46 -1.59 14.53
C ASN A 4 -8.72 -1.91 13.21
N GLY A 5 -7.83 -2.92 13.21
CA GLY A 5 -7.09 -3.38 12.03
C GLY A 5 -6.09 -2.37 11.47
N TYR A 6 -5.89 -1.22 12.11
CA TYR A 6 -4.93 -0.23 11.67
C TYR A 6 -3.50 -0.76 11.80
N GLN A 7 -2.72 -0.55 10.75
CA GLN A 7 -1.31 -0.88 10.67
C GLN A 7 -0.55 0.39 10.32
N GLU A 8 0.63 0.58 10.93
CA GLU A 8 1.49 1.71 10.60
C GLU A 8 1.99 1.59 9.17
N ILE A 9 2.01 2.72 8.45
CA ILE A 9 2.62 2.78 7.12
C ILE A 9 4.12 3.04 7.29
N TYR A 10 4.94 2.08 6.88
CA TYR A 10 6.39 2.19 6.88
C TYR A 10 6.93 2.82 5.61
N LEU A 11 6.25 2.63 4.47
CA LEU A 11 6.64 3.22 3.20
C LEU A 11 5.42 3.69 2.42
N PHE A 12 5.53 4.89 1.88
CA PHE A 12 4.68 5.41 0.82
C PHE A 12 5.59 5.92 -0.30
N ARG A 13 5.47 5.34 -1.51
CA ARG A 13 6.27 5.75 -2.66
C ARG A 13 5.43 5.82 -3.91
N PHE A 14 5.59 6.91 -4.66
CA PHE A 14 5.08 7.05 -6.02
C PHE A 14 6.20 6.76 -7.03
N ASP A 15 5.90 5.98 -8.06
CA ASP A 15 6.78 5.76 -9.22
C ASP A 15 6.24 6.56 -10.40
N GLU A 16 6.89 7.68 -10.71
CA GLU A 16 6.53 8.59 -11.79
C GLU A 16 6.62 7.99 -13.20
N LYS A 17 7.38 6.89 -13.39
CA LYS A 17 7.58 6.29 -14.72
C LYS A 17 6.37 5.47 -15.16
N ILE A 18 5.73 4.79 -14.21
CA ILE A 18 4.61 3.88 -14.46
C ILE A 18 3.32 4.35 -13.79
N GLY A 19 3.40 5.37 -12.93
CA GLY A 19 2.27 5.95 -12.20
C GLY A 19 1.77 5.11 -11.04
N ASN A 20 2.54 4.13 -10.55
CA ASN A 20 2.14 3.27 -9.45
C ASN A 20 2.43 3.92 -8.10
N VAL A 21 1.55 3.69 -7.13
CA VAL A 21 1.81 3.94 -5.70
C VAL A 21 2.07 2.62 -5.00
N PHE A 22 3.10 2.60 -4.15
CA PHE A 22 3.48 1.47 -3.32
C PHE A 22 3.31 1.84 -1.85
N ILE A 23 2.61 1.00 -1.11
CA ILE A 23 2.41 1.14 0.34
C ILE A 23 2.93 -0.12 1.03
N LEU A 24 3.82 0.06 2.02
CA LEU A 24 4.20 -1.00 2.96
C LEU A 24 3.66 -0.64 4.34
N ALA A 25 2.90 -1.55 4.93
CA ALA A 25 2.29 -1.35 6.23
C ALA A 25 2.37 -2.60 7.12
N GLY A 26 2.58 -2.39 8.41
CA GLY A 26 2.80 -3.48 9.37
C GLY A 26 3.87 -4.47 8.88
N ASP A 27 3.84 -5.69 9.41
CA ASP A 27 4.91 -6.65 9.13
C ASP A 27 4.82 -7.29 7.73
N ASN A 28 3.60 -7.37 7.15
CA ASN A 28 3.34 -8.22 5.98
C ASN A 28 2.34 -7.62 4.97
N ILE A 29 1.98 -6.33 5.06
CA ILE A 29 1.04 -5.73 4.10
C ILE A 29 1.84 -4.93 3.06
N GLN A 30 1.74 -5.37 1.81
CA GLN A 30 2.24 -4.65 0.65
C GLN A 30 1.08 -4.41 -0.31
N ILE A 31 0.86 -3.14 -0.69
CA ILE A 31 -0.21 -2.74 -1.61
C ILE A 31 0.42 -2.02 -2.80
N VAL A 32 -0.05 -2.35 -4.00
CA VAL A 32 0.19 -1.57 -5.22
C VAL A 32 -1.12 -0.96 -5.69
N ILE A 33 -1.07 0.33 -5.99
CA ILE A 33 -2.17 1.07 -6.61
C ILE A 33 -1.69 1.51 -8.00
N PRO A 34 -2.11 0.84 -9.08
CA PRO A 34 -1.82 1.29 -10.44
C PRO A 34 -2.63 2.55 -10.81
N PRO A 35 -2.31 3.20 -11.95
CA PRO A 35 -3.00 4.41 -12.41
C PRO A 35 -4.49 4.25 -12.66
N ASP A 36 -4.97 3.03 -12.91
CA ASP A 36 -6.38 2.71 -13.12
C ASP A 36 -7.19 2.65 -11.80
N GLY A 37 -6.51 2.64 -10.65
CA GLY A 37 -7.12 2.60 -9.33
C GLY A 37 -7.48 1.20 -8.83
N GLU A 38 -7.27 0.15 -9.62
CA GLU A 38 -7.53 -1.24 -9.23
C GLU A 38 -6.34 -1.79 -8.44
N TRP A 39 -6.35 -1.54 -7.14
CA TRP A 39 -5.26 -1.89 -6.23
C TRP A 39 -5.26 -3.37 -5.85
N TYR A 40 -4.08 -3.90 -5.52
CA TYR A 40 -3.90 -5.30 -5.13
C TYR A 40 -2.78 -5.49 -4.09
N PHE A 41 -2.82 -6.62 -3.39
CA PHE A 41 -1.76 -7.05 -2.46
C PHE A 41 -0.65 -7.81 -3.20
N ILE A 42 0.58 -7.67 -2.72
CA ILE A 42 1.74 -8.49 -3.14
C ILE A 42 2.09 -9.47 -2.02
#